data_AF-A0A4S2GPK9-F1
#
_entry.id   AF-A0A4S2GPK9-F1
#
_cell.length_a   1.000
_cell.length_b   1.000
_cell.length_c   1.000
_cell.angle_alpha   90.00
_cell.angle_beta   90.00
_cell.angle_gamma   90.00
#
_symmetry.space_group_name_H-M   'P 1'
#
loop_
_entity.id
_entity.type
_entity.pdbx_description
1 polymer ?
#
loop_
_entity_poly.entity_id
_entity_poly.type
_entity_poly.pdbx_seq_one_letter_code
_entity_poly.pdbx_strand_id
1 'polypeptide(L)'
;MDKKVIFAVAGSGKTTYIIKSLSADKRSLIVTYTTANYDNLRQKITSRFNGIWPANVTLMTYFSFLYGFCYKPFLSDKHKAKGVIYRANENRSYRQTDLGYYMTQNRYLYSNRLALL
;
A
#
# COMPACT_ATOMS: atom_id res chain seq x y z
N MET A 1 23.85 7.38 -2.38
CA MET A 1 23.28 6.43 -3.37
C MET A 1 22.60 5.33 -2.57
N ASP A 2 21.27 5.28 -2.52
CA ASP A 2 20.57 4.34 -1.61
C ASP A 2 19.34 3.66 -2.25
N LYS A 3 19.27 3.69 -3.59
CA LYS A 3 18.18 3.09 -4.37
C LYS A 3 18.68 1.77 -4.96
N LYS A 4 17.96 0.67 -4.71
CA LYS A 4 18.28 -0.67 -5.19
C LYS A 4 17.07 -1.31 -5.86
N VAL A 5 17.28 -1.91 -7.02
CA VAL A 5 16.29 -2.78 -7.70
C VAL A 5 16.83 -4.21 -7.67
N ILE A 6 15.97 -5.17 -7.35
CA ILE A 6 16.33 -6.59 -7.27
C ILE A 6 15.42 -7.36 -8.23
N PHE A 7 16.03 -7.96 -9.26
CA PHE A 7 15.36 -8.87 -10.17
C PHE A 7 15.38 -10.28 -9.59
N ALA A 8 14.22 -10.94 -9.53
CA ALA A 8 14.09 -12.20 -8.80
C ALA A 8 12.97 -13.09 -9.35
N VAL A 9 13.31 -14.32 -9.71
CA VAL A 9 12.40 -15.33 -10.25
C VAL A 9 11.52 -15.97 -9.18
N ALA A 10 10.51 -16.74 -9.58
CA ALA A 10 9.75 -17.57 -8.65
C ALA A 10 10.68 -18.51 -7.86
N GLY A 11 10.40 -18.74 -6.57
CA GLY A 11 11.24 -19.61 -5.73
C GLY A 11 12.58 -19.03 -5.26
N SER A 12 13.03 -17.87 -5.77
CA SER A 12 14.36 -17.31 -5.45
C SER A 12 14.55 -16.76 -4.02
N GLY A 13 13.60 -16.97 -3.12
CA GLY A 13 13.71 -16.50 -1.73
C GLY A 13 13.46 -15.00 -1.51
N LYS A 14 12.77 -14.29 -2.42
CA LYS A 14 12.45 -12.84 -2.32
C LYS A 14 11.98 -12.39 -0.94
N THR A 15 10.95 -13.05 -0.43
CA THR A 15 10.34 -12.71 0.86
C THR A 15 11.35 -12.91 2.00
N THR A 16 12.10 -14.01 1.97
CA THR A 16 13.15 -14.31 2.95
C THR A 16 14.24 -13.25 2.96
N TYR A 17 14.66 -12.77 1.79
CA TYR A 17 15.62 -11.69 1.67
C TYR A 17 15.13 -10.40 2.35
N ILE A 18 13.89 -9.98 2.05
CA ILE A 18 13.28 -8.78 2.64
C ILE A 18 13.23 -8.89 4.18
N ILE A 19 12.83 -10.05 4.72
CA ILE A 19 12.72 -10.24 6.17
C ILE A 19 14.10 -10.22 6.83
N LYS A 20 15.11 -10.83 6.20
CA LYS A 20 16.49 -10.83 6.73
C LYS A 20 17.12 -9.44 6.73
N SER A 21 16.67 -8.52 5.86
CA SER A 21 17.17 -7.14 5.85
C SER A 21 16.50 -6.22 6.87
N LEU A 22 15.51 -6.70 7.63
CA LEU A 22 14.90 -5.93 8.71
C LEU A 22 15.80 -5.95 9.95
N SER A 23 15.94 -4.81 10.61
CA SER A 23 16.60 -4.65 11.91
C SER A 23 15.68 -3.91 12.88
N ALA A 24 15.94 -4.04 14.20
CA ALA A 24 15.19 -3.32 15.23
C ALA A 24 15.53 -1.82 15.25
N ASP A 25 16.72 -1.44 14.77
CA ASP A 25 17.23 -0.07 14.86
C ASP A 25 16.85 0.80 13.66
N LYS A 26 16.33 0.20 12.57
CA LYS A 26 15.98 0.91 11.34
C LYS A 26 14.48 0.91 11.08
N ARG A 27 13.87 2.10 11.07
CA ARG A 27 12.46 2.25 10.65
C ARG A 27 12.26 1.76 9.22
N SER A 28 11.31 0.87 9.03
CA SER A 28 11.08 0.17 7.76
C SER A 28 9.60 0.20 7.38
N LEU A 29 9.30 0.61 6.14
CA LEU A 29 7.98 0.48 5.53
C LEU A 29 8.05 -0.58 4.43
N ILE A 30 7.20 -1.59 4.51
CA ILE A 30 7.01 -2.60 3.48
C ILE A 30 5.62 -2.41 2.88
N VAL A 31 5.55 -2.29 1.55
CA VAL A 31 4.30 -2.21 0.81
C VAL A 31 4.19 -3.42 -0.10
N THR A 32 3.03 -4.09 -0.09
CA THR A 32 2.76 -5.26 -0.95
C THR A 32 1.39 -5.15 -1.61
N TYR A 33 1.21 -5.79 -2.77
CA TYR A 33 0.00 -5.60 -3.57
C TYR A 33 -1.18 -6.47 -3.11
N THR A 34 -0.95 -7.74 -2.80
CA THR A 34 -2.01 -8.71 -2.48
C THR A 34 -2.13 -8.94 -0.98
N THR A 35 -3.34 -9.29 -0.53
CA THR A 35 -3.60 -9.68 0.88
C THR A 35 -2.86 -10.96 1.26
N ALA A 36 -2.82 -11.95 0.37
CA ALA A 36 -2.05 -13.19 0.59
C ALA A 36 -0.56 -12.93 0.84
N ASN A 37 0.06 -12.01 0.09
CA ASN A 37 1.46 -11.64 0.33
C ASN A 37 1.62 -10.83 1.62
N TYR A 38 0.64 -9.98 1.96
CA TYR A 38 0.61 -9.27 3.24
C TYR A 38 0.59 -10.25 4.41
N ASP A 39 -0.30 -11.24 4.40
CA ASP A 39 -0.41 -12.22 5.48
C ASP A 39 0.85 -13.09 5.59
N ASN A 40 1.43 -13.50 4.45
CA ASN A 40 2.69 -14.24 4.44
C ASN A 40 3.85 -13.42 5.03
N LEU A 41 3.98 -12.14 4.65
CA LEU A 41 4.98 -11.24 5.20
C LEU A 41 4.74 -11.02 6.70
N ARG A 42 3.49 -10.76 7.10
CA ARG A 42 3.11 -10.53 8.49
C ARG A 42 3.54 -11.69 9.38
N GLN A 43 3.15 -12.92 9.01
CA GLN A 43 3.51 -14.12 9.76
C GLN A 43 5.03 -14.27 9.89
N LYS A 44 5.76 -14.16 8.78
CA LYS A 44 7.21 -14.37 8.79
C LYS A 44 7.99 -13.26 9.52
N ILE A 45 7.53 -12.02 9.45
CA ILE A 45 8.09 -10.90 10.24
C ILE A 45 7.87 -11.21 11.72
N THR A 46 6.64 -11.51 12.15
CA THR A 46 6.35 -11.85 13.54
C THR A 46 7.20 -13.04 14.03
N SER A 47 7.32 -14.12 13.25
CA SER A 47 8.18 -15.25 13.61
C SER A 47 9.66 -14.88 13.71
N ARG A 48 10.16 -13.98 12.85
CA ARG A 48 11.56 -13.51 12.88
C ARG A 48 11.89 -12.71 14.14
N PHE A 49 10.91 -12.02 14.72
CA PHE A 49 11.04 -11.20 15.93
C PHE A 49 10.42 -11.91 17.15
N ASN A 50 10.62 -13.22 17.25
CA ASN A 50 10.26 -14.04 18.42
C ASN A 50 8.77 -13.95 18.81
N GLY A 51 7.89 -13.84 17.81
CA GLY A 51 6.45 -13.75 18.04
C GLY A 51 5.93 -12.33 18.33
N ILE A 52 6.81 -11.34 18.43
CA ILE A 52 6.46 -9.96 18.77
C ILE A 52 6.61 -9.09 17.52
N TRP A 53 5.60 -8.25 17.23
CA TRP A 53 5.71 -7.31 16.12
C TRP A 53 6.69 -6.18 16.47
N PRO A 54 7.74 -5.93 15.67
CA PRO A 54 8.69 -4.86 15.94
C PRO A 54 8.06 -3.49 15.68
N ALA A 55 8.15 -2.58 16.67
CA ALA A 55 7.49 -1.27 16.64
C ALA A 55 7.98 -0.34 15.50
N ASN A 56 9.19 -0.57 14.99
CA ASN A 56 9.81 0.20 13.92
C ASN A 56 9.46 -0.31 12.50
N VAL A 57 8.71 -1.41 12.37
CA VAL A 57 8.29 -1.96 11.07
C VAL A 57 6.82 -1.68 10.83
N THR A 58 6.52 -1.10 9.68
CA THR A 58 5.16 -0.93 9.17
C THR A 58 4.99 -1.79 7.92
N LEU A 59 3.93 -2.61 7.89
CA LEU A 59 3.55 -3.40 6.73
C LEU A 59 2.18 -2.90 6.24
N MET A 60 2.04 -2.62 4.96
CA MET A 60 0.78 -2.13 4.37
C MET A 60 0.49 -2.85 3.06
N THR A 61 -0.80 -3.02 2.75
CA THR A 61 -1.22 -3.29 1.37
C THR A 61 -1.11 -2.01 0.53
N TYR A 62 -0.95 -2.15 -0.79
CA TYR A 62 -0.79 -1.02 -1.71
C TYR A 62 -1.91 0.02 -1.57
N PHE A 63 -3.18 -0.41 -1.54
CA PHE A 63 -4.31 0.52 -1.40
C PHE A 63 -4.43 1.12 0.01
N SER A 64 -4.02 0.39 1.06
CA SER A 64 -3.93 0.97 2.40
C SER A 64 -2.84 2.04 2.48
N PHE A 65 -1.71 1.83 1.82
CA PHE A 65 -0.64 2.82 1.70
C PHE A 65 -1.14 4.04 0.93
N LEU A 66 -1.70 3.87 -0.27
CA LEU A 66 -2.24 5.00 -1.04
C LEU A 66 -3.31 5.78 -0.27
N TYR A 67 -4.27 5.09 0.35
CA TYR A 67 -5.36 5.77 1.06
C TYR A 67 -4.89 6.41 2.37
N GLY A 68 -4.18 5.66 3.21
CA GLY A 68 -3.81 6.07 4.56
C GLY A 68 -2.59 6.99 4.60
N PHE A 69 -1.59 6.75 3.75
CA PHE A 69 -0.34 7.50 3.73
C PHE A 69 -0.35 8.62 2.68
N CYS A 70 -0.88 8.38 1.47
CA CYS A 70 -0.85 9.37 0.39
C CYS A 70 -2.10 10.27 0.33
N TYR A 71 -3.30 9.73 0.52
CA TYR A 71 -4.53 10.51 0.40
C TYR A 71 -4.89 11.20 1.72
N LYS A 72 -5.02 10.43 2.80
CA LYS A 72 -5.65 10.90 4.05
C LYS A 72 -4.96 12.15 4.64
N PRO A 73 -3.63 12.23 4.73
CA PRO A 73 -2.97 13.38 5.36
C PRO A 73 -3.09 14.70 4.56
N PHE A 74 -3.32 14.62 3.25
CA PHE A 74 -3.23 15.78 2.35
C PHE A 74 -4.57 16.19 1.74
N LEU A 75 -5.48 15.24 1.55
CA LEU A 75 -6.68 15.41 0.73
C LEU A 75 -7.99 15.06 1.45
N SER A 76 -7.92 14.45 2.65
CA SER A 76 -9.11 14.04 3.40
C SER A 76 -9.99 15.22 3.78
N ASP A 77 -9.43 16.35 4.21
CA ASP A 77 -10.24 17.50 4.65
C ASP A 77 -10.97 18.16 3.48
N LYS A 78 -10.35 18.14 2.30
CA LYS A 78 -10.89 18.70 1.06
C LYS A 78 -11.96 17.81 0.44
N HIS A 79 -11.65 16.53 0.23
CA HIS A 79 -12.51 15.63 -0.54
C HIS A 79 -13.40 14.74 0.34
N LYS A 80 -13.06 14.60 1.62
CA LYS A 80 -13.84 13.88 2.64
C LYS A 80 -14.31 12.51 2.16
N ALA A 81 -13.41 11.75 1.53
CA ALA A 81 -13.71 10.41 1.07
C ALA A 81 -13.99 9.50 2.27
N LYS A 82 -14.98 8.62 2.10
CA LYS A 82 -15.38 7.62 3.09
C LYS A 82 -14.51 6.36 3.04
N GLY A 83 -13.85 6.13 1.90
CA GLY A 83 -12.99 4.97 1.69
C GLY A 83 -12.66 4.77 0.22
N VAL A 84 -12.18 3.56 -0.09
CA VAL A 84 -11.83 3.12 -1.46
C VAL A 84 -12.83 2.06 -1.91
N ILE A 85 -13.30 2.17 -3.15
CA ILE A 85 -14.09 1.13 -3.81
C ILE A 85 -13.21 0.38 -4.84
N TYR A 86 -13.26 -0.95 -4.79
CA TYR A 86 -12.48 -1.84 -5.67
C TYR A 86 -13.20 -2.10 -6.98
N ARG A 87 -13.52 -1.02 -7.70
CA ARG A 87 -14.15 -1.07 -9.03
C ARG A 87 -13.51 0.00 -9.90
N ALA A 88 -13.47 -0.25 -11.20
CA ALA A 88 -13.04 0.76 -12.14
C ALA A 88 -14.11 1.86 -12.26
N ASN A 89 -13.67 3.11 -12.45
CA ASN A 89 -14.58 4.14 -12.92
C ASN A 89 -15.07 3.79 -14.33
N GLU A 90 -16.37 3.53 -14.48
CA GLU A 90 -17.00 3.15 -15.74
C GLU A 90 -17.13 4.34 -16.70
N ASN A 91 -17.18 5.56 -16.16
CA ASN A 91 -17.29 6.76 -16.98
C ASN A 91 -15.92 7.13 -17.57
N ARG A 92 -15.79 6.93 -18.89
CA ARG A 92 -14.57 7.21 -19.66
C ARG A 92 -14.47 8.65 -20.16
N SER A 93 -15.53 9.44 -20.02
CA SER A 93 -15.59 10.81 -20.51
C SER A 93 -14.99 11.82 -19.52
N TYR A 94 -14.93 11.48 -18.23
CA TYR A 94 -14.30 12.33 -17.24
C TYR A 94 -12.80 12.52 -17.53
N ARG A 95 -12.35 13.76 -17.44
CA ARG A 95 -10.94 14.16 -17.50
C ARG A 95 -10.36 14.09 -16.09
N GLN A 96 -9.02 14.05 -15.99
CA GLN A 96 -8.34 14.08 -14.68
C GLN A 96 -8.60 15.38 -13.89
N THR A 97 -9.08 16.45 -14.52
CA THR A 97 -9.51 17.66 -13.83
C THR A 97 -10.84 17.49 -13.09
N ASP A 98 -11.63 16.49 -13.45
CA ASP A 98 -12.97 16.28 -12.92
C ASP A 98 -12.91 15.42 -11.66
N LEU A 99 -13.52 15.87 -10.55
CA LEU A 99 -13.55 15.08 -9.32
C LEU A 99 -14.22 13.70 -9.52
N GLY A 100 -15.19 13.62 -10.44
CA GLY A 100 -15.85 12.39 -10.85
C GLY A 100 -14.92 11.36 -11.51
N TYR A 101 -13.74 11.77 -11.98
CA TYR A 101 -12.70 10.86 -12.46
C TYR A 101 -12.17 9.99 -11.32
N TYR A 102 -12.04 10.54 -10.12
CA TYR A 102 -11.42 9.88 -8.96
C TYR A 102 -12.41 9.33 -7.94
N MET A 103 -13.58 9.96 -7.82
CA MET A 103 -14.49 9.73 -6.70
C MET A 103 -15.94 9.56 -7.16
N THR A 104 -16.63 8.58 -6.58
CA THR A 104 -18.07 8.39 -6.74
C THR A 104 -18.86 9.52 -6.08
N GLN A 105 -20.12 9.71 -6.48
CA GLN A 105 -21.06 10.64 -5.81
C GLN A 105 -21.21 10.35 -4.30
N ASN A 106 -21.10 9.08 -3.91
CA ASN A 106 -21.17 8.63 -2.51
C ASN A 106 -19.86 8.83 -1.72
N ARG A 107 -18.88 9.52 -2.29
CA ARG A 107 -17.56 9.83 -1.71
C ARG A 107 -16.65 8.63 -1.47
N TYR A 108 -16.71 7.63 -2.32
CA TYR A 108 -15.71 6.55 -2.38
C TYR A 108 -14.74 6.78 -3.54
N LEU A 109 -13.44 6.63 -3.28
CA LEU A 109 -12.38 6.75 -4.29
C LEU A 109 -12.27 5.47 -5.12
N TYR A 110 -12.19 5.59 -6.45
CA TYR A 110 -11.96 4.44 -7.32
C TYR A 110 -10.53 3.93 -7.16
N SER A 111 -10.36 2.63 -6.88
CA SER A 111 -9.04 2.03 -6.65
C SER A 111 -8.09 2.22 -7.83
N ASN A 112 -8.59 2.09 -9.07
CA ASN A 112 -7.79 2.24 -10.29
C ASN A 112 -7.39 3.70 -10.61
N ARG A 113 -7.89 4.68 -9.84
CA ARG A 113 -7.59 6.11 -10.02
C ARG A 113 -6.88 6.73 -8.82
N LEU A 114 -6.88 6.06 -7.67
CA LEU A 114 -6.34 6.58 -6.41
C LEU A 114 -4.87 7.01 -6.50
N ALA A 115 -4.05 6.31 -7.29
CA ALA A 115 -2.63 6.67 -7.46
C ALA A 115 -2.40 7.92 -8.32
N LEU A 116 -3.45 8.42 -8.99
CA LEU A 116 -3.41 9.58 -9.88
C LEU A 116 -4.06 10.82 -9.24
N LEU A 117 -4.60 10.67 -8.03
CA LEU A 117 -5.29 11.72 -7.27
C LEU A 117 -4.28 12.52 -6.44
#